data_AF-A0A164BB67-F1
#
_entry.id   AF-A0A164BB67-F1
#
_cell.length_a   1.000
_cell.length_b   1.000
_cell.length_c   1.000
_cell.angle_alpha   90.00
_cell.angle_beta   90.00
_cell.angle_gamma   90.00
#
_symmetry.space_group_name_H-M   'P 1'
#
loop_
_entity.id
_entity.type
_entity.pdbx_description
1 polymer ?
#
loop_
_entity_poly.entity_id
_entity_poly.type
_entity_poly.pdbx_seq_one_letter_code
_entity_poly.pdbx_strand_id
1 'polypeptide(L)'
;MSVSARIAELFGAYGREYQAISAQAAAFHARFLQAVNAGAGAYAFAEAANASPLQTLEQDVLNLLNAPTQLLLGRPLIGNGADATVPGGAGGDGGILFGSGR
;
A
#
# COMPACT_ATOMS: atom_id res chain seq x y z
N MET A 1 -63.88 -17.11 8.08
CA MET A 1 -62.41 -16.96 8.17
C MET A 1 -62.12 -16.10 9.40
N SER A 2 -61.21 -16.49 10.30
CA SER A 2 -61.00 -15.78 11.57
C SER A 2 -60.11 -14.54 11.41
N VAL A 3 -60.26 -13.56 12.31
CA VAL A 3 -59.41 -12.36 12.38
C VAL A 3 -57.92 -12.75 12.49
N SER A 4 -57.62 -13.78 13.27
CA SER A 4 -56.25 -14.30 13.45
C SER A 4 -55.63 -14.81 12.15
N ALA A 5 -56.41 -15.45 11.26
CA ALA A 5 -55.91 -15.91 9.96
C ALA A 5 -55.51 -14.74 9.05
N ARG A 6 -56.31 -13.65 9.04
CA ARG A 6 -56.01 -12.44 8.26
C ARG A 6 -54.79 -11.70 8.79
N ILE A 7 -54.60 -11.65 10.11
CA ILE A 7 -53.41 -11.06 10.73
C ILE A 7 -52.15 -11.87 10.37
N ALA A 8 -52.23 -13.21 10.41
CA ALA A 8 -51.12 -14.08 10.02
C ALA A 8 -50.74 -13.92 8.53
N GLU A 9 -51.72 -13.80 7.63
CA GLU A 9 -51.49 -13.50 6.21
C GLU A 9 -50.75 -12.17 6.01
N LEU A 10 -51.15 -11.12 6.74
CA LEU A 10 -50.53 -9.81 6.68
C LEU A 10 -49.06 -9.86 7.13
N PHE A 11 -48.77 -10.44 8.31
CA PHE A 11 -47.39 -10.60 8.78
C PHE A 11 -46.55 -11.48 7.85
N GLY A 12 -47.14 -12.53 7.27
CA GLY A 12 -46.47 -13.36 6.28
C GLY A 12 -46.10 -12.59 5.01
N ALA A 13 -46.96 -11.66 4.56
CA ALA A 13 -46.65 -10.78 3.43
C ALA A 13 -45.49 -9.82 3.77
N TYR A 14 -45.56 -9.10 4.90
CA TYR A 14 -44.48 -8.22 5.36
C TYR A 14 -43.16 -8.95 5.53
N GLY A 15 -43.18 -10.17 6.09
CA GLY A 15 -41.97 -10.98 6.26
C GLY A 15 -41.29 -11.30 4.93
N ARG A 16 -42.07 -11.61 3.87
CA ARG A 16 -41.51 -11.88 2.54
C ARG A 16 -40.92 -10.64 1.89
N GLU A 17 -41.59 -9.50 2.01
CA GLU A 17 -41.07 -8.22 1.50
C GLU A 17 -39.78 -7.82 2.22
N TYR A 18 -39.76 -7.96 3.55
CA TYR A 18 -38.57 -7.70 4.35
C TYR A 18 -37.39 -8.61 3.96
N GLN A 19 -37.66 -9.90 3.72
CA GLN A 19 -36.65 -10.85 3.24
C GLN A 19 -36.11 -10.46 1.86
N ALA A 20 -36.98 -10.04 0.93
CA ALA A 20 -36.57 -9.60 -0.40
C ALA A 20 -35.67 -8.35 -0.35
N ILE A 21 -36.06 -7.35 0.45
CA ILE A 21 -35.26 -6.12 0.64
C ILE A 21 -33.94 -6.45 1.34
N SER A 22 -33.96 -7.31 2.36
CA SER A 22 -32.76 -7.74 3.07
C SER A 22 -31.78 -8.45 2.15
N ALA A 23 -32.26 -9.31 1.24
CA ALA A 23 -31.42 -9.96 0.25
C ALA A 23 -30.78 -8.95 -0.73
N GLN A 24 -31.56 -7.94 -1.15
CA GLN A 24 -31.03 -6.87 -2.01
C GLN A 24 -29.99 -6.01 -1.28
N ALA A 25 -30.22 -5.69 -0.01
CA ALA A 25 -29.28 -4.95 0.83
C ALA A 25 -27.98 -5.73 1.03
N ALA A 26 -28.05 -7.05 1.27
CA ALA A 26 -26.87 -7.91 1.40
C ALA A 26 -26.06 -7.96 0.08
N ALA A 27 -26.73 -8.08 -1.06
CA ALA A 27 -26.07 -8.05 -2.37
C ALA A 27 -25.42 -6.69 -2.67
N PHE A 28 -26.07 -5.59 -2.30
CA PHE A 28 -25.49 -4.25 -2.39
C PHE A 28 -24.25 -4.12 -1.50
N HIS A 29 -24.35 -4.56 -0.24
CA HIS A 29 -23.25 -4.51 0.72
C HIS A 29 -22.02 -5.30 0.23
N ALA A 30 -22.23 -6.49 -0.34
CA ALA A 30 -21.16 -7.28 -0.94
C ALA A 30 -20.46 -6.54 -2.09
N ARG A 31 -21.22 -5.93 -3.00
CA ARG A 31 -20.68 -5.12 -4.12
C ARG A 31 -19.95 -3.88 -3.61
N PHE A 32 -20.46 -3.24 -2.56
CA PHE A 32 -19.82 -2.09 -1.93
C PHE A 32 -18.44 -2.47 -1.38
N LEU A 33 -18.33 -3.56 -0.61
CA LEU A 33 -17.05 -4.03 -0.11
C LEU A 33 -16.07 -4.41 -1.22
N GLN A 34 -16.57 -5.04 -2.29
CA GLN A 34 -15.74 -5.34 -3.46
C GLN A 34 -15.16 -4.07 -4.08
N ALA A 35 -15.98 -3.01 -4.25
CA ALA A 35 -15.53 -1.74 -4.80
C ALA A 35 -14.53 -1.03 -3.88
N VAL A 36 -14.77 -1.03 -2.56
CA VAL A 36 -13.84 -0.46 -1.58
C VAL A 36 -12.48 -1.16 -1.62
N ASN A 37 -12.46 -2.49 -1.63
CA ASN A 37 -11.23 -3.26 -1.70
C ASN A 37 -10.47 -3.05 -3.03
N ALA A 38 -11.20 -2.98 -4.15
CA ALA A 38 -10.60 -2.67 -5.44
C ALA A 38 -9.98 -1.26 -5.46
N GLY A 39 -10.67 -0.26 -4.89
CA GLY A 39 -10.15 1.09 -4.76
C GLY A 39 -8.90 1.16 -3.88
N ALA A 40 -8.91 0.51 -2.71
CA ALA A 40 -7.74 0.44 -1.82
C ALA A 40 -6.54 -0.21 -2.51
N GLY A 41 -6.76 -1.30 -3.26
CA GLY A 41 -5.72 -1.96 -4.04
C GLY A 41 -5.13 -1.06 -5.13
N ALA A 42 -5.98 -0.26 -5.81
CA ALA A 42 -5.53 0.67 -6.84
C ALA A 42 -4.65 1.79 -6.25
N TYR A 43 -4.99 2.34 -5.09
CA TYR A 43 -4.17 3.34 -4.41
C TYR A 43 -2.83 2.75 -3.94
N ALA A 44 -2.84 1.58 -3.31
CA ALA A 44 -1.61 0.91 -2.89
C ALA A 44 -0.68 0.60 -4.08
N PHE A 45 -1.25 0.16 -5.20
CA PHE A 45 -0.48 -0.05 -6.43
C PHE A 45 0.10 1.25 -6.98
N ALA A 46 -0.67 2.35 -6.98
CA ALA A 46 -0.19 3.65 -7.43
C ALA A 46 0.96 4.18 -6.55
N GLU A 47 0.88 4.01 -5.23
CA GLU A 47 1.97 4.36 -4.31
C GLU A 47 3.22 3.53 -4.59
N ALA A 48 3.08 2.21 -4.74
CA ALA A 48 4.20 1.34 -5.07
C ALA A 48 4.84 1.67 -6.43
N ALA A 49 4.01 1.92 -7.45
CA ALA A 49 4.46 2.28 -8.79
C ALA A 49 5.19 3.62 -8.84
N ASN A 50 4.85 4.56 -7.96
CA ASN A 50 5.51 5.87 -7.87
C ASN A 50 6.73 5.87 -6.94
N ALA A 51 6.79 4.98 -5.94
CA ALA A 51 7.90 4.90 -5.00
C ALA A 51 9.21 4.48 -5.69
N SER A 52 9.19 3.43 -6.52
CA SER A 52 10.41 2.92 -7.16
C SER A 52 11.09 3.93 -8.10
N PRO A 53 10.37 4.62 -9.02
CA PRO A 53 10.99 5.63 -9.88
C PRO A 53 11.60 6.80 -9.11
N LEU A 54 10.96 7.25 -8.02
CA LEU A 54 11.49 8.33 -7.18
C LEU A 54 12.76 7.89 -6.44
N GLN A 55 12.78 6.67 -5.90
CA GLN A 55 13.97 6.10 -5.26
C GLN A 55 15.13 5.95 -6.26
N THR A 56 14.85 5.49 -7.49
CA THR A 56 15.86 5.42 -8.55
C THR A 56 16.39 6.80 -8.91
N LEU A 57 15.52 7.80 -9.07
CA LEU A 57 15.96 9.17 -9.36
C LEU A 57 16.84 9.74 -8.24
N GLU A 58 16.47 9.52 -6.98
CA GLU A 58 17.28 9.92 -5.83
C GLU A 58 18.67 9.27 -5.88
N GLN A 59 18.74 7.95 -6.13
CA GLN A 59 20.00 7.23 -6.26
C GLN A 59 20.83 7.74 -7.43
N ASP A 60 20.23 8.02 -8.59
CA ASP A 60 20.95 8.56 -9.76
C ASP A 60 21.56 9.93 -9.47
N VAL A 61 20.81 10.81 -8.78
CA VAL A 61 21.30 12.12 -8.37
C VAL A 61 22.44 11.98 -7.35
N LEU A 62 22.30 11.10 -6.36
CA LEU A 62 23.37 10.83 -5.39
C LEU A 62 24.61 10.26 -6.07
N ASN A 63 24.45 9.32 -7.01
CA ASN A 63 25.54 8.74 -7.77
C ASN A 63 26.28 9.80 -8.58
N LEU A 64 25.56 10.72 -9.23
CA LEU A 64 26.15 11.81 -9.99
C LEU A 64 26.92 12.79 -9.08
N LEU A 65 26.36 13.15 -7.94
CA LEU A 65 27.01 14.05 -6.96
C LEU A 65 28.24 13.40 -6.31
N ASN A 66 28.17 12.09 -6.05
CA ASN A 66 29.24 11.35 -5.40
C ASN A 66 30.33 10.87 -6.36
N ALA A 67 30.08 10.80 -7.67
CA ALA A 67 31.04 10.27 -8.64
C ALA A 67 32.43 10.93 -8.56
N PRO A 68 32.57 12.27 -8.46
CA PRO A 68 33.88 12.90 -8.37
C PRO A 68 34.64 12.56 -7.08
N THR A 69 33.97 12.56 -5.93
CA THR A 69 34.63 12.24 -4.65
C THR A 69 34.88 10.75 -4.49
N GLN A 70 33.99 9.90 -5.02
CA GLN A 70 34.22 8.46 -5.06
C GLN A 70 35.45 8.14 -5.92
N LEU A 71 35.63 8.85 -7.05
CA LEU A 71 36.79 8.69 -7.93
C LEU A 71 38.08 9.22 -7.29
N LEU A 72 38.04 10.39 -6.66
CA LEU A 72 39.24 11.08 -6.16
C LEU A 72 39.65 10.65 -4.75
N LEU A 73 38.68 10.27 -3.92
CA LEU A 73 38.85 10.07 -2.48
C LEU A 73 38.37 8.68 -2.02
N GLY A 74 37.83 7.86 -2.92
CA GLY A 74 37.34 6.51 -2.61
C GLY A 74 36.11 6.48 -1.72
N ARG A 75 35.47 7.64 -1.48
CA ARG A 75 34.34 7.80 -0.56
C ARG A 75 33.31 8.78 -1.12
N PRO A 76 32.02 8.60 -0.83
CA PRO A 76 30.98 9.50 -1.29
C PRO A 76 31.13 10.89 -0.66
N LEU A 77 30.60 11.92 -1.33
CA LEU A 77 30.51 13.27 -0.76
C LEU A 77 29.40 13.32 0.30
N ILE A 78 28.24 12.75 -0.04
CA ILE A 78 27.04 12.65 0.80
C ILE A 78 26.42 11.25 0.71
N GLY A 79 25.75 10.82 1.77
CA GLY A 79 25.10 9.52 1.84
C GLY A 79 25.94 8.46 2.56
N ASN A 80 25.31 7.31 2.80
CA ASN A 80 25.94 6.23 3.56
C ASN A 80 26.95 5.45 2.71
N GLY A 81 27.88 4.79 3.38
CA GLY A 81 28.82 3.90 2.73
C GLY A 81 28.14 2.68 2.12
N ALA A 82 28.85 2.01 1.21
CA ALA A 82 28.39 0.75 0.63
C ALA A 82 28.16 -0.29 1.73
N ASP A 83 27.06 -1.05 1.65
CA ASP A 83 26.78 -2.12 2.60
C ASP A 83 27.87 -3.22 2.54
N ALA A 84 28.10 -3.89 3.67
CA ALA A 84 28.96 -5.07 3.70
C ALA A 84 28.42 -6.16 2.75
N THR A 85 29.32 -6.78 1.98
CA THR A 85 28.94 -7.85 1.04
C THR A 85 28.69 -9.20 1.71
N VAL A 86 29.00 -9.32 3.01
CA VAL A 86 28.79 -10.53 3.82
C VAL A 86 28.23 -10.17 5.20
N PRO A 87 27.38 -11.03 5.81
CA PRO A 87 26.89 -10.81 7.17
C PRO A 87 28.04 -10.67 8.18
N GLY A 88 28.04 -9.57 8.94
CA GLY A 88 29.08 -9.27 9.92
C GLY A 88 30.40 -8.74 9.34
N GLY A 89 30.48 -8.52 8.02
CA GLY A 89 31.60 -7.81 7.40
C GLY A 89 31.56 -6.30 7.68
N ALA A 90 32.71 -5.64 7.51
CA ALA A 90 32.75 -4.17 7.49
C ALA A 90 32.31 -3.68 6.11
N GLY A 91 31.35 -2.76 6.05
CA GLY A 91 31.02 -2.05 4.83
C GLY A 91 31.92 -0.84 4.61
N GLY A 92 31.52 0.00 3.66
CA GLY A 92 32.25 1.20 3.27
C GLY A 92 32.05 2.35 4.25
N ASP A 93 33.02 3.27 4.25
CA ASP A 93 32.90 4.52 4.97
C ASP A 93 31.76 5.39 4.41
N GLY A 94 31.09 6.15 5.30
CA GLY A 94 30.09 7.13 4.93
C GLY A 94 30.65 8.39 4.26
N GLY A 95 29.73 9.26 3.83
CA GLY A 95 30.03 10.49 3.12
C GLY A 95 30.94 11.46 3.87
N ILE A 96 31.72 12.25 3.13
CA ILE A 96 32.67 13.23 3.67
C ILE A 96 31.94 14.35 4.43
N LEU A 97 30.81 14.82 3.89
CA LEU A 97 30.03 15.90 4.51
C LEU A 97 28.93 15.35 5.41
N PHE A 98 28.19 14.35 4.93
CA PHE A 98 27.07 13.74 5.65
C PHE A 98 26.93 12.27 5.28
N GLY A 99 26.73 11.41 6.28
CA GLY A 99 26.48 9.98 6.09
C GLY A 99 27.21 9.11 7.11
N SER A 100 26.68 7.91 7.36
CA SER A 100 27.30 6.91 8.23
C SER A 100 27.96 5.80 7.41
N GLY A 101 29.00 5.18 7.97
CA GLY A 101 29.49 3.90 7.47
C GLY A 101 28.44 2.81 7.65
N ARG A 102 28.62 1.69 6.93
CA ARG A 102 27.75 0.51 6.99
C ARG A 102 28.51 -0.78 7.16
#